data_AF-A0A942E0S8-F1
#
_entry.id   AF-A0A942E0S8-F1
#
_cell.length_a   1.000
_cell.length_b   1.000
_cell.length_c   1.000
_cell.angle_alpha   90.00
_cell.angle_beta   90.00
_cell.angle_gamma   90.00
#
_symmetry.space_group_name_H-M   'P 1'
#
loop_
_entity.id
_entity.type
_entity.pdbx_description
1 polymer ?
#
loop_
_entity_poly.entity_id
_entity_poly.type
_entity_poly.pdbx_seq_one_letter_code
_entity_poly.pdbx_strand_id
1 'polypeptide(L)' 'MQDNPETKKPVENISDRRTLGRSEVPATLEEQLQHGLEDSFPASDPPAVTTTTIPGKAKEST' A
#
# COMPACT_ATOMS: atom_id res chain seq x y z
N MET A 1 18.33 -7.97 25.55
CA MET A 1 17.44 -8.43 24.48
C MET A 1 18.35 -9.16 23.52
N GLN A 2 18.79 -10.38 23.87
CA GLN A 2 18.12 -11.64 23.54
C GLN A 2 17.71 -11.61 22.06
N ASP A 3 18.60 -12.14 21.23
CA ASP A 3 18.35 -12.37 19.82
C ASP A 3 17.24 -13.42 19.75
N ASN A 4 16.00 -12.98 19.65
CA ASN A 4 14.85 -13.88 19.59
C ASN A 4 14.93 -14.68 18.27
N PRO A 5 15.10 -16.02 18.31
CA PRO A 5 15.13 -16.84 17.09
C PRO A 5 13.75 -16.96 16.40
N GLU A 6 12.73 -16.25 16.89
CA GLU A 6 11.32 -16.41 16.52
C GLU A 6 10.83 -15.46 15.42
N THR A 7 11.66 -14.55 14.93
CA THR A 7 11.30 -13.66 13.80
C THR A 7 11.72 -14.17 12.43
N LYS A 8 12.42 -15.31 12.35
CA LYS A 8 12.64 -15.99 11.07
C LYS A 8 11.36 -16.72 10.68
N LYS A 9 10.39 -15.95 10.15
CA LYS A 9 9.25 -16.51 9.41
C LYS A 9 9.81 -17.58 8.48
N PRO A 10 9.21 -18.78 8.42
CA PRO A 10 9.66 -19.80 7.49
C PRO A 10 9.72 -19.15 6.11
N VAL A 11 10.79 -19.41 5.36
CA VAL A 11 10.95 -18.86 4.02
C VAL A 11 9.82 -19.43 3.16
N GLU A 12 8.71 -18.70 3.11
CA GLU A 12 7.53 -19.13 2.37
C GLU A 12 7.85 -19.16 0.89
N ASN A 13 7.26 -20.11 0.17
CA ASN A 13 7.53 -20.26 -1.23
C ASN A 13 7.11 -18.97 -1.95
N ILE A 14 8.03 -18.37 -2.68
CA ILE A 14 7.78 -17.15 -3.46
C ILE A 14 6.61 -17.30 -4.45
N SER A 15 6.28 -18.53 -4.84
CA SER A 15 5.18 -18.82 -5.75
C SER A 15 3.82 -18.60 -5.09
N ASP A 16 3.70 -18.85 -3.79
CA ASP A 16 2.44 -18.70 -3.05
C ASP A 16 2.07 -17.23 -2.83
N ARG A 17 3.04 -16.31 -2.95
CA ARG A 17 2.83 -14.86 -2.82
C ARG A 17 2.52 -14.16 -4.15
N ARG A 18 2.53 -14.87 -5.27
CA ARG A 18 2.29 -14.28 -6.60
C ARG A 18 0.80 -14.09 -6.83
N THR A 19 0.46 -13.02 -7.54
CA THR A 19 -0.91 -12.78 -8.00
C THR A 19 -1.33 -13.83 -9.02
N LEU A 20 -2.57 -14.28 -8.93
CA LEU A 20 -3.16 -15.21 -9.89
C LEU A 20 -3.17 -14.56 -11.29
N GLY A 21 -2.64 -15.28 -12.29
CA GLY A 21 -2.58 -14.79 -13.67
C GLY A 21 -1.31 -14.00 -14.03
N ARG A 22 -0.38 -13.80 -13.07
CA ARG A 22 0.96 -13.25 -13.37
C ARG A 22 1.69 -14.15 -14.36
N SER A 23 2.20 -13.58 -15.44
CA SER A 23 3.01 -14.35 -16.38
C SER A 23 4.36 -14.80 -15.80
N GLU A 24 4.80 -15.98 -16.19
CA GLU A 24 6.14 -16.52 -15.91
C GLU A 24 7.18 -16.09 -16.95
N VAL A 25 6.74 -15.64 -18.12
CA VAL A 25 7.62 -15.22 -19.22
C VAL A 25 8.05 -13.76 -18.99
N PRO A 26 9.36 -13.46 -18.92
CA PRO A 26 9.86 -12.12 -18.58
C PRO A 26 9.31 -10.99 -19.45
N ALA A 27 9.24 -11.20 -20.77
CA ALA A 27 8.77 -10.18 -21.71
C ALA A 27 7.30 -9.78 -21.45
N THR A 28 6.44 -10.78 -21.28
CA THR A 28 5.01 -10.56 -20.98
C THR A 28 4.77 -10.06 -19.55
N LEU A 29 5.68 -10.37 -18.62
CA LEU A 29 5.62 -9.87 -17.25
C LEU A 29 5.88 -8.36 -17.24
N GLU A 30 6.90 -7.90 -17.95
CA GLU A 30 7.23 -6.47 -18.07
C GLU A 30 6.05 -5.67 -18.64
N GLU A 31 5.45 -6.19 -19.71
CA GLU A 31 4.26 -5.59 -20.31
C GLU A 31 3.09 -5.51 -19.31
N GLN A 32 2.82 -6.57 -18.54
CA GLN A 32 1.78 -6.56 -17.50
C GLN A 32 2.08 -5.57 -16.37
N LEU A 33 3.35 -5.45 -15.96
CA LEU A 33 3.76 -4.49 -14.93
C LEU A 33 3.52 -3.06 -15.41
N GLN A 34 3.91 -2.75 -16.64
CA GLN A 34 3.73 -1.42 -17.21
C GLN A 34 2.25 -1.03 -17.33
N HIS A 35 1.42 -1.90 -17.93
CA HIS A 35 -0.02 -1.64 -18.04
C HIS A 35 -0.69 -1.47 -16.67
N GLY A 36 -0.34 -2.33 -15.70
CA GLY A 36 -0.88 -2.24 -14.34
C GLY A 36 -0.48 -0.95 -13.62
N LEU A 37 0.72 -0.42 -13.86
CA LEU A 37 1.15 0.87 -13.29
C LEU A 37 0.44 2.05 -13.95
N GLU A 38 0.17 1.99 -15.26
CA GLU A 38 -0.55 3.03 -16.00
C GLU A 38 -2.01 3.17 -15.55
N ASP A 39 -2.68 2.05 -15.25
CA ASP A 39 -4.07 2.04 -14.76
C ASP A 39 -4.20 2.34 -13.26
N SER A 40 -3.14 2.17 -12.45
CA SER A 40 -3.22 2.14 -10.98
C SER A 40 -2.96 3.48 -10.28
N PHE A 41 -2.67 4.56 -11.02
CA PHE A 41 -2.53 5.88 -10.42
C PHE A 41 -3.61 6.83 -10.92
N PRO A 42 -4.66 7.12 -10.12
CA PRO A 42 -5.37 8.37 -10.34
C PRO A 42 -4.33 9.49 -10.35
N ALA A 43 -4.38 10.40 -11.33
CA ALA A 43 -3.46 11.53 -11.46
C ALA A 43 -3.46 12.47 -10.22
N SER A 44 -4.24 12.17 -9.19
CA SER A 44 -4.24 12.82 -7.90
C SER A 44 -4.55 11.76 -6.86
N ASP A 45 -3.57 11.43 -6.01
CA ASP A 45 -3.86 10.87 -4.69
C ASP A 45 -5.05 11.64 -4.09
N PRO A 46 -6.05 10.97 -3.50
CA PRO A 46 -7.14 11.68 -2.86
C PRO A 46 -6.55 12.67 -1.84
N PRO A 47 -7.11 13.89 -1.74
CA PRO A 47 -6.58 14.88 -0.81
C PRO A 47 -6.50 14.28 0.59
N ALA A 48 -5.31 14.35 1.21
CA ALA A 48 -5.12 13.87 2.57
C ALA A 48 -6.06 14.62 3.52
N VAL A 49 -7.04 13.92 4.08
CA VAL A 49 -8.02 14.49 5.01
C VAL A 49 -7.31 14.78 6.34
N THR A 50 -6.95 16.03 6.58
CA THR A 50 -6.51 16.52 7.89
C THR A 50 -7.73 17.04 8.66
N THR A 51 -8.33 16.19 9.49
CA THR A 51 -9.42 16.59 10.38
C THR A 51 -8.87 17.43 11.54
N THR A 52 -8.79 18.75 11.38
CA THR A 52 -8.54 19.68 12.50
C THR A 52 -9.87 20.17 13.08
N THR A 53 -10.38 19.45 14.07
CA THR A 53 -11.47 19.95 14.92
C THR A 53 -10.88 20.92 15.95
N ILE A 54 -10.83 22.21 15.63
CA ILE A 54 -10.81 23.23 16.68
C ILE A 54 -12.26 23.42 17.11
N PRO A 55 -12.67 22.99 18.33
CA PRO A 55 -14.01 23.27 18.81
C PRO A 55 -14.19 24.79 18.81
N GLY A 56 -15.23 25.25 18.10
CA GLY A 56 -15.61 26.65 18.06
C GLY A 56 -15.75 27.16 19.48
N LYS A 57 -14.80 28.00 19.90
CA LYS A 57 -14.92 28.97 20.99
C LYS A 57 -16.36 29.49 21.02
N ALA A 58 -17.14 29.09 22.02
CA ALA A 58 -18.43 29.70 22.29
C ALA A 58 -18.18 31.20 22.44
N LYS A 59 -18.78 31.96 21.54
CA LYS A 59 -18.83 33.42 21.65
C LYS A 59 -19.97 33.74 22.61
N GLU A 60 -19.75 34.82 23.36
CA GLU A 60 -20.68 35.52 24.24
C GLU A 60 -20.61 35.13 25.73
N SER A 61 -19.72 35.82 26.43
CA SER A 61 -19.93 36.19 27.83
C SER A 61 -20.66 37.54 27.82
N THR A 62 -21.90 37.54 28.27
CA THR A 62 -22.62 38.72 28.78
C THR A 62 -21.96 39.20 30.07
#